data_AF-A0A9W6GIA3-F1
#
_entry.id   AF-A0A9W6GIA3-F1
#
_cell.length_a   1.000
_cell.length_b   1.000
_cell.length_c   1.000
_cell.angle_alpha   90.00
_cell.angle_beta   90.00
_cell.angle_gamma   90.00
#
_symmetry.space_group_name_H-M   'P 1'
#
loop_
_entity.id
_entity.type
_entity.pdbx_description
1 polymer ?
#
loop_
_entity_poly.entity_id
_entity_poly.type
_entity_poly.pdbx_seq_one_letter_code
_entity_poly.pdbx_strand_id
1 'polypeptide(L)'
;MVEEAHETSITRWDPDTSLWKFSPQNHGKEITDNNPYVNIVDIGEFDKMSTLYPYPTYPKLMASEESFKRYFGPMHAEVKGDPFHYMGSIKKGKEIQNKLASGEIVPKVSKEREEDLLKLKMEIKSYARELNMPAMGVTKVDRRYISDEKDHLVPYDTIIIFAPEMPLENVKGIPNNIKTLSAFDSYREGGENILKIADFIRSKGYRCLPRMSFDGEIKLPPHAVNAGMGNYSTYGICIIPEVGTRSKLVALLIDAELPLDDPRDWNIEEFCSRCRMCQKSCPGGSIPKEEKRFRGALKRQADYHRCLEQMTTSKECMRCVRVCPFSIIGYEKCMDSLPHYYRYNLERDKINKLKLLKMKECE
;
A
#
# COMPACT_ATOMS: atom_id res chain seq x y z
N MET A 1 40.55 0.72 26.10
CA MET A 1 39.28 1.46 26.03
C MET A 1 38.89 1.61 24.58
N VAL A 2 38.45 0.51 23.98
CA VAL A 2 37.78 0.53 22.67
C VAL A 2 36.33 0.21 23.03
N GLU A 3 35.49 1.24 23.08
CA GLU A 3 34.05 1.04 23.25
C GLU A 3 33.55 0.29 22.01
N GLU A 4 32.83 -0.80 22.28
CA GLU A 4 32.23 -1.69 21.28
C GLU A 4 31.32 -0.87 20.36
N ALA A 5 31.62 -0.90 19.06
CA ALA A 5 30.79 -0.30 18.05
C ALA A 5 29.43 -1.02 18.00
N HIS A 6 28.36 -0.35 18.41
CA HIS A 6 27.00 -0.85 18.27
C HIS A 6 26.64 -1.03 16.78
N GLU A 7 26.32 -2.26 16.39
CA GLU A 7 26.05 -2.76 15.02
C GLU A 7 24.81 -2.15 14.31
N THR A 8 24.15 -1.13 14.86
CA THR A 8 22.90 -0.57 14.31
C THR A 8 23.02 0.86 13.77
N SER A 9 24.23 1.32 13.48
CA SER A 9 24.50 2.72 13.14
C SER A 9 24.46 2.98 11.64
N ILE A 10 23.31 3.42 11.11
CA ILE A 10 23.20 3.86 9.70
C ILE A 10 23.54 5.34 9.61
N THR A 11 24.50 5.67 8.75
CA THR A 11 24.85 7.05 8.40
C THR A 11 23.95 7.54 7.27
N ARG A 12 23.50 8.80 7.34
CA ARG A 12 22.77 9.49 6.28
C ARG A 12 23.55 10.73 5.85
N TRP A 13 23.55 11.01 4.55
CA TRP A 13 24.17 12.20 4.00
C TRP A 13 23.41 13.46 4.43
N ASP A 14 24.09 14.38 5.11
CA ASP A 14 23.57 15.70 5.45
C ASP A 14 24.04 16.73 4.41
N PRO A 15 23.15 17.21 3.53
CA PRO A 15 23.53 18.14 2.47
C PRO A 15 23.87 19.55 2.98
N ASP A 16 23.45 19.94 4.18
CA ASP A 16 23.76 21.27 4.74
C ASP A 16 25.19 21.32 5.29
N THR A 17 25.72 20.17 5.73
CA THR A 17 27.09 20.06 6.24
C THR A 17 28.02 19.30 5.30
N SER A 18 27.50 18.66 4.25
CA SER A 18 28.22 17.73 3.37
C SER A 18 28.97 16.64 4.17
N LEU A 19 28.39 16.24 5.30
CA LEU A 19 28.92 15.22 6.18
C LEU A 19 27.90 14.10 6.35
N TRP A 20 28.38 12.90 6.58
CA TRP A 20 27.53 11.78 6.98
C TRP A 20 27.14 11.99 8.44
N LYS A 21 25.87 12.33 8.70
CA LYS A 21 25.32 12.36 10.06
C LYS A 21 24.83 10.98 10.43
N PHE A 22 25.08 10.58 11.67
CA PHE A 22 24.40 9.42 12.23
C PHE A 22 22.89 9.69 12.17
N SER A 23 22.15 8.81 11.49
CA SER A 23 20.70 8.76 11.68
C SER A 23 20.48 8.58 13.18
N PRO A 24 19.49 9.26 13.81
CA PRO A 24 19.16 8.95 15.19
C PRO A 24 19.00 7.44 15.31
N GLN A 25 19.61 6.86 16.36
CA GLN A 25 19.51 5.44 16.67
C GLN A 25 18.06 5.00 16.49
N ASN A 26 17.83 4.02 15.62
CA ASN A 26 16.50 3.42 15.52
C ASN A 26 16.33 2.51 16.75
N HIS A 27 15.98 3.11 17.87
CA HIS A 27 15.61 2.43 19.11
C HIS A 27 14.26 1.71 18.92
N GLY A 28 14.11 0.79 17.97
CA GLY A 28 12.88 0.02 17.74
C GLY A 28 11.62 0.79 18.10
N LYS A 29 11.44 2.00 17.51
CA LYS A 29 10.51 3.01 18.05
C LYS A 29 9.11 2.43 18.15
N GLU A 30 8.38 2.88 19.19
CA GLU A 30 7.00 2.48 19.51
C GLU A 30 6.17 2.18 18.26
N ILE A 31 5.51 1.02 18.25
CA ILE A 31 4.47 0.71 17.29
C ILE A 31 3.43 1.83 17.38
N THR A 32 3.40 2.72 16.39
CA THR A 32 2.39 3.77 16.29
C THR A 32 1.10 3.16 15.76
N ASP A 33 0.43 2.37 16.60
CA ASP A 33 -0.89 1.86 16.26
C ASP A 33 -1.94 2.93 16.53
N ASN A 34 -2.16 3.79 15.54
CA ASN A 34 -3.23 4.79 15.57
C ASN A 34 -4.59 4.19 15.17
N ASN A 35 -4.65 2.89 14.89
CA ASN A 35 -5.82 2.22 14.35
C ASN A 35 -6.59 1.46 15.43
N PRO A 36 -7.68 2.02 15.98
CA PRO A 36 -8.46 1.34 17.03
C PRO A 36 -9.14 0.05 16.54
N TYR A 37 -9.15 -0.19 15.21
CA TYR A 37 -9.68 -1.40 14.59
C TYR A 37 -8.60 -2.49 14.42
N VAL A 38 -7.32 -2.14 14.59
CA VAL A 38 -6.18 -3.06 14.58
C VAL A 38 -5.76 -3.23 16.03
N ASN A 39 -6.27 -4.28 16.67
CA ASN A 39 -6.00 -4.51 18.09
C ASN A 39 -4.67 -5.26 18.22
N ILE A 40 -3.57 -4.55 18.52
CA ILE A 40 -2.37 -5.17 19.12
C ILE A 40 -2.43 -4.99 20.62
N VAL A 41 -2.43 -6.11 21.33
CA VAL A 41 -2.51 -6.12 22.79
C VAL A 41 -1.12 -6.21 23.44
N ASP A 42 -0.04 -6.42 22.69
CA ASP A 42 1.32 -6.46 23.26
C ASP A 42 2.43 -6.26 22.19
N ILE A 43 3.34 -5.31 22.41
CA ILE A 43 4.55 -5.10 21.59
C ILE A 43 5.44 -6.35 21.62
N GLY A 44 5.55 -7.01 22.78
CA GLY A 44 6.30 -8.26 22.94
C GLY A 44 5.70 -9.42 22.15
N GLU A 45 4.39 -9.43 21.89
CA GLU A 45 3.76 -10.39 20.98
C GLU A 45 4.15 -10.10 19.53
N PHE A 46 4.19 -8.83 19.13
CA PHE A 46 4.62 -8.44 17.79
C PHE A 46 6.09 -8.81 17.52
N ASP A 47 7.00 -8.55 18.46
CA ASP A 47 8.41 -8.90 18.32
C ASP A 47 8.60 -10.40 18.16
N LYS A 48 7.95 -11.20 19.02
CA LYS A 48 7.93 -12.67 18.90
C LYS A 48 7.40 -13.13 17.54
N MET A 49 6.32 -12.52 17.04
CA MET A 49 5.76 -12.84 15.74
C MET A 49 6.70 -12.48 14.58
N SER A 50 7.45 -11.39 14.69
CA SER A 50 8.43 -10.99 13.68
C SER A 50 9.64 -11.92 13.65
N THR A 51 10.10 -12.39 14.80
CA THR A 51 11.16 -13.40 14.88
C THR A 51 10.71 -14.76 14.34
N LEU A 52 9.51 -15.22 14.70
CA LEU A 52 9.01 -16.53 14.27
C LEU A 52 8.57 -16.54 12.79
N TYR A 53 8.04 -15.42 12.31
CA TYR A 53 7.49 -15.27 10.97
C TYR A 53 8.02 -13.98 10.33
N PRO A 54 9.29 -13.99 9.87
CA PRO A 54 9.88 -12.86 9.19
C PRO A 54 9.01 -12.42 8.00
N TYR A 55 8.87 -11.12 7.78
CA TYR A 55 8.12 -10.59 6.66
C TYR A 55 8.99 -10.56 5.41
N PRO A 56 8.76 -11.45 4.42
CA PRO A 56 9.59 -11.47 3.23
C PRO A 56 9.28 -10.26 2.33
N THR A 57 10.32 -9.75 1.67
CA THR A 57 10.19 -8.70 0.63
C THR A 57 9.28 -9.20 -0.50
N TYR A 58 9.54 -10.42 -1.00
CA TYR A 58 8.76 -11.08 -2.04
C TYR A 58 8.49 -12.55 -1.69
N PRO A 59 7.42 -13.16 -2.23
CA PRO A 59 7.36 -14.61 -2.33
C PRO A 59 8.64 -15.15 -2.97
N LYS A 60 9.18 -16.29 -2.50
CA LYS A 60 10.41 -16.89 -3.05
C LYS A 60 10.35 -17.08 -4.57
N LEU A 61 9.17 -17.39 -5.12
CA LEU A 61 8.92 -17.50 -6.56
C LEU A 61 9.13 -16.19 -7.36
N MET A 62 9.13 -15.04 -6.70
CA MET A 62 9.30 -13.71 -7.31
C MET A 62 10.62 -13.05 -6.90
N ALA A 63 11.52 -13.78 -6.25
CA ALA A 63 12.75 -13.22 -5.70
C ALA A 63 13.82 -12.97 -6.77
N SER A 64 13.80 -13.70 -7.90
CA SER A 64 14.76 -13.53 -9.00
C SER A 64 14.10 -13.07 -10.29
N GLU A 65 14.85 -12.30 -11.08
CA GLU A 65 14.45 -11.87 -12.41
C GLU A 65 14.12 -13.07 -13.31
N GLU A 66 14.93 -14.13 -13.25
CA GLU A 66 14.71 -15.37 -14.00
C GLU A 66 13.40 -16.06 -13.61
N SER A 67 13.07 -16.12 -12.31
CA SER A 67 11.80 -16.68 -11.86
C SER A 67 10.63 -15.84 -12.34
N PHE A 68 10.73 -14.50 -12.21
CA PHE A 68 9.68 -13.61 -12.69
C PHE A 68 9.44 -13.78 -14.20
N LYS A 69 10.50 -13.86 -15.00
CA LYS A 69 10.41 -14.12 -16.46
C LYS A 69 9.77 -15.47 -16.76
N ARG A 70 10.16 -16.51 -16.02
CA ARG A 70 9.59 -17.86 -16.18
C ARG A 70 8.08 -17.89 -15.93
N TYR A 71 7.60 -17.17 -14.92
CA TYR A 71 6.19 -17.17 -14.54
C TYR A 71 5.33 -16.18 -15.34
N PHE A 72 5.81 -14.96 -15.58
CA PHE A 72 5.02 -13.89 -16.20
C PHE A 72 5.39 -13.59 -17.65
N GLY A 73 6.58 -13.97 -18.11
CA GLY A 73 7.05 -13.72 -19.47
C GLY A 73 6.14 -14.30 -20.56
N PRO A 74 5.71 -15.58 -20.48
CA PRO A 74 4.79 -16.16 -21.45
C PRO A 74 3.46 -15.39 -21.55
N MET A 75 2.91 -14.99 -20.39
CA MET A 75 1.69 -14.20 -20.30
C MET A 75 1.85 -12.82 -20.97
N HIS A 76 2.96 -12.13 -20.72
CA HIS A 76 3.24 -10.83 -21.33
C HIS A 76 3.43 -10.94 -22.85
N ALA A 77 4.20 -11.94 -23.30
CA ALA A 77 4.48 -12.17 -24.72
C ALA A 77 3.20 -12.44 -25.50
N GLU A 78 2.27 -13.23 -24.95
CA GLU A 78 1.03 -13.54 -25.65
C GLU A 78 0.09 -12.32 -25.78
N VAL A 79 0.03 -11.46 -24.75
CA VAL A 79 -0.89 -10.32 -24.72
C VAL A 79 -0.32 -9.07 -25.39
N LYS A 80 0.99 -8.84 -25.31
CA LYS A 80 1.66 -7.62 -25.81
C LYS A 80 2.70 -7.86 -26.91
N GLY A 81 2.97 -9.11 -27.27
CA GLY A 81 4.02 -9.46 -28.24
C GLY A 81 5.44 -9.33 -27.69
N ASP A 82 5.61 -8.94 -26.42
CA ASP A 82 6.91 -8.76 -25.78
C ASP A 82 6.85 -9.26 -24.31
N PRO A 83 7.65 -10.28 -23.94
CA PRO A 83 7.71 -10.79 -22.56
C PRO A 83 8.17 -9.74 -21.53
N PHE A 84 8.84 -8.67 -21.97
CA PHE A 84 9.42 -7.63 -21.13
C PHE A 84 8.65 -6.32 -21.12
N HIS A 85 7.53 -6.22 -21.84
CA HIS A 85 6.77 -4.99 -22.01
C HIS A 85 6.52 -4.23 -20.70
N TYR A 86 6.15 -4.95 -19.65
CA TYR A 86 5.87 -4.39 -18.32
C TYR A 86 7.09 -4.34 -17.39
N MET A 87 8.15 -5.10 -17.68
CA MET A 87 9.34 -5.16 -16.84
C MET A 87 10.23 -3.91 -16.96
N GLY A 88 10.26 -3.27 -18.13
CA GLY A 88 11.12 -2.11 -18.37
C GLY A 88 10.86 -0.96 -17.40
N SER A 89 9.61 -0.50 -17.31
CA SER A 89 9.23 0.60 -16.39
C SER A 89 9.38 0.20 -14.92
N ILE A 90 9.03 -1.05 -14.56
CA ILE A 90 9.17 -1.56 -13.18
C ILE A 90 10.65 -1.56 -12.76
N LYS A 91 11.55 -2.06 -13.62
CA LYS A 91 13.00 -2.10 -13.35
C LYS A 91 13.58 -0.70 -13.22
N LYS A 92 13.31 0.18 -14.18
CA LYS A 92 13.76 1.57 -14.15
C LYS A 92 13.29 2.27 -12.89
N GLY A 93 12.02 2.05 -12.52
CA GLY A 93 11.43 2.58 -11.31
C GLY A 93 12.13 2.12 -10.04
N LYS A 94 12.42 0.81 -9.93
CA LYS A 94 13.16 0.23 -8.81
C LYS A 94 14.61 0.73 -8.73
N GLU A 95 15.30 0.86 -9.86
CA GLU A 95 16.64 1.44 -9.91
C GLU A 95 16.63 2.89 -9.42
N ILE A 96 15.70 3.72 -9.89
CA ILE A 96 15.55 5.10 -9.43
C ILE A 96 15.29 5.12 -7.92
N GLN A 97 14.35 4.31 -7.43
CA GLN A 97 14.02 4.22 -6.01
C GLN A 97 15.24 3.86 -5.15
N ASN A 98 16.01 2.84 -5.55
CA ASN A 98 17.19 2.41 -4.82
C ASN A 98 18.28 3.49 -4.79
N LYS A 99 18.52 4.15 -5.92
CA LYS A 99 19.50 5.24 -6.02
C LYS A 99 19.09 6.47 -5.21
N LEU A 100 17.79 6.76 -5.13
CA LEU A 100 17.26 7.81 -4.26
C LEU A 100 17.40 7.43 -2.78
N ALA A 101 17.12 6.18 -2.42
CA ALA A 101 17.21 5.69 -1.05
C ALA A 101 18.66 5.62 -0.56
N SER A 102 19.61 5.24 -1.42
CA SER A 102 21.05 5.18 -1.10
C SER A 102 21.74 6.55 -1.11
N GLY A 103 21.09 7.58 -1.66
CA GLY A 103 21.69 8.90 -1.87
C GLY A 103 22.61 9.01 -3.08
N GLU A 104 22.70 7.98 -3.93
CA GLU A 104 23.43 8.04 -5.21
C GLU A 104 22.83 9.11 -6.15
N ILE A 105 21.50 9.27 -6.11
CA ILE A 105 20.80 10.37 -6.78
C ILE A 105 20.23 11.30 -5.72
N VAL A 106 20.60 12.59 -5.81
CA VAL A 106 20.03 13.66 -4.97
C VAL A 106 19.17 14.56 -5.84
N PRO A 107 17.83 14.47 -5.74
CA PRO A 107 16.94 15.33 -6.52
C PRO A 107 17.10 16.80 -6.13
N LYS A 108 16.96 17.69 -7.11
CA LYS A 108 16.85 19.13 -6.85
C LYS A 108 15.54 19.41 -6.14
N VAL A 109 15.61 20.11 -5.01
CA VAL A 109 14.46 20.56 -4.22
C VAL A 109 14.39 22.08 -4.29
N SER A 110 13.18 22.64 -4.36
CA SER A 110 12.99 24.09 -4.29
C SER A 110 13.51 24.64 -2.97
N LYS A 111 14.08 25.86 -3.00
CA LYS A 111 14.47 26.57 -1.78
C LYS A 111 13.26 27.14 -1.04
N GLU A 112 12.21 27.48 -1.79
CA GLU A 112 10.94 27.95 -1.24
C GLU A 112 10.11 26.75 -0.78
N ARG A 113 9.67 26.79 0.48
CA ARG A 113 8.82 25.76 1.08
C ARG A 113 7.40 26.27 1.22
N GLU A 114 6.43 25.42 0.87
CA GLU A 114 5.03 25.68 1.20
C GLU A 114 4.82 25.50 2.70
N GLU A 115 4.59 26.59 3.44
CA GLU A 115 4.45 26.56 4.90
C GLU A 115 3.11 25.98 5.35
N ASP A 116 2.05 26.11 4.53
CA ASP A 116 0.75 25.53 4.81
C ASP A 116 0.71 24.05 4.40
N LEU A 117 0.97 23.16 5.37
CA LEU A 117 0.99 21.72 5.16
C LEU A 117 -0.39 21.14 4.81
N LEU A 118 -1.48 21.80 5.21
CA LEU A 118 -2.83 21.37 4.83
C LEU A 118 -3.07 21.69 3.35
N LYS A 119 -2.69 22.90 2.92
CA LYS A 119 -2.71 23.28 1.51
C LYS A 119 -1.83 22.36 0.67
N LEU A 120 -0.60 22.08 1.10
CA LEU A 120 0.28 21.13 0.42
C LEU A 120 -0.38 19.75 0.24
N LYS A 121 -0.98 19.20 1.32
CA LYS A 121 -1.72 17.93 1.25
C LYS A 121 -2.85 18.00 0.21
N MET A 122 -3.62 19.09 0.17
CA MET A 122 -4.72 19.26 -0.78
C MET A 122 -4.23 19.39 -2.22
N GLU A 123 -3.14 20.11 -2.46
CA GLU A 123 -2.54 20.26 -3.79
C GLU A 123 -1.99 18.93 -4.30
N ILE A 124 -1.29 18.15 -3.46
CA ILE A 124 -0.84 16.79 -3.81
C ILE A 124 -2.04 15.91 -4.20
N LYS A 125 -3.13 15.98 -3.42
CA LYS A 125 -4.36 15.23 -3.70
C LYS A 125 -4.99 15.62 -5.04
N SER A 126 -5.04 16.92 -5.34
CA SER A 126 -5.57 17.42 -6.61
C SER A 126 -4.74 16.94 -7.78
N TYR A 127 -3.41 17.08 -7.69
CA TYR A 127 -2.51 16.65 -8.75
C TYR A 127 -2.54 15.13 -8.98
N ALA A 128 -2.65 14.34 -7.90
CA ALA A 128 -2.80 12.89 -8.00
C ALA A 128 -4.11 12.48 -8.72
N ARG A 129 -5.21 13.21 -8.51
CA ARG A 129 -6.48 12.96 -9.21
C ARG A 129 -6.37 13.22 -10.71
N GLU A 130 -5.67 14.28 -11.11
CA GLU A 130 -5.37 14.56 -12.53
C GLU A 130 -4.56 13.44 -13.19
N LEU A 131 -3.78 12.70 -12.39
CA LEU A 131 -2.97 11.56 -12.80
C LEU A 131 -3.66 10.19 -12.59
N ASN A 132 -5.01 10.16 -12.58
CA ASN A 132 -5.79 8.92 -12.47
C ASN A 132 -5.53 8.12 -11.16
N MET A 133 -5.23 8.83 -10.07
CA MET A 133 -5.15 8.28 -8.71
C MET A 133 -6.26 8.91 -7.85
N PRO A 134 -7.51 8.43 -7.96
CA PRO A 134 -8.68 9.09 -7.37
C PRO A 134 -8.68 9.14 -5.83
N ALA A 135 -8.01 8.19 -5.18
CA ALA A 135 -7.90 8.12 -3.72
C ALA A 135 -6.46 8.34 -3.25
N MET A 136 -6.33 9.14 -2.18
CA MET A 136 -5.10 9.44 -1.48
C MET A 136 -5.37 9.41 0.03
N GLY A 137 -4.46 8.84 0.80
CA GLY A 137 -4.46 8.89 2.26
C GLY A 137 -3.06 9.14 2.82
N VAL A 138 -2.98 9.80 3.96
CA VAL A 138 -1.74 10.14 4.67
C VAL A 138 -1.77 9.49 6.06
N THR A 139 -0.73 8.75 6.41
CA THR A 139 -0.58 8.17 7.76
C THR A 139 0.89 8.13 8.15
N LYS A 140 1.17 7.74 9.40
CA LYS A 140 2.50 7.31 9.80
C LYS A 140 2.84 5.95 9.20
N VAL A 141 4.12 5.74 8.92
CA VAL A 141 4.66 4.45 8.52
C VAL A 141 4.52 3.48 9.68
N ASP A 142 3.78 2.41 9.44
CA ASP A 142 3.61 1.31 10.37
C ASP A 142 4.70 0.27 10.13
N ARG A 143 5.72 0.30 11.00
CA ARG A 143 6.91 -0.53 10.87
C ARG A 143 6.62 -2.02 10.99
N ARG A 144 5.44 -2.42 11.47
CA ARG A 144 4.98 -3.82 11.45
C ARG A 144 4.91 -4.43 10.05
N TYR A 145 4.76 -3.56 9.06
CA TYR A 145 4.53 -3.87 7.66
C TYR A 145 5.70 -3.45 6.76
N ILE A 146 6.87 -3.23 7.35
CA ILE A 146 8.15 -3.16 6.64
C ILE A 146 8.75 -4.58 6.60
N SER A 147 9.38 -4.93 5.49
CA SER A 147 10.08 -6.20 5.35
C SER A 147 11.35 -6.21 6.17
N ASP A 148 11.71 -7.37 6.70
CA ASP A 148 12.87 -7.47 7.58
C ASP A 148 14.14 -7.03 6.85
N GLU A 149 15.05 -6.40 7.61
CA GLU A 149 16.30 -5.82 7.12
C GLU A 149 16.14 -4.68 6.10
N LYS A 150 14.92 -4.20 5.80
CA LYS A 150 14.67 -3.11 4.85
C LYS A 150 14.33 -1.77 5.49
N ASP A 151 14.34 -1.71 6.82
CA ASP A 151 14.01 -0.51 7.58
C ASP A 151 14.88 0.72 7.20
N HIS A 152 16.16 0.48 6.91
CA HIS A 152 17.11 1.50 6.46
C HIS A 152 16.71 2.19 5.14
N LEU A 153 15.83 1.59 4.34
CA LEU A 153 15.32 2.15 3.08
C LEU A 153 14.05 3.02 3.28
N VAL A 154 13.63 3.23 4.53
CA VAL A 154 12.45 4.00 4.91
C VAL A 154 12.89 5.24 5.70
N PRO A 155 13.31 6.32 5.02
CA PRO A 155 13.96 7.45 5.67
C PRO A 155 13.01 8.37 6.43
N TYR A 156 11.71 8.36 6.12
CA TYR A 156 10.71 9.27 6.67
C TYR A 156 9.55 8.50 7.30
N ASP A 157 8.96 9.09 8.34
CA ASP A 157 7.88 8.47 9.10
C ASP A 157 6.48 8.83 8.55
N THR A 158 6.36 9.81 7.65
CA THR A 158 5.10 10.17 6.99
C THR A 158 5.02 9.50 5.62
N ILE A 159 3.95 8.73 5.40
CA ILE A 159 3.67 8.05 4.13
C ILE A 159 2.35 8.54 3.53
N ILE A 160 2.40 8.84 2.23
CA ILE A 160 1.25 9.17 1.40
C ILE A 160 0.98 7.98 0.49
N ILE A 161 -0.22 7.43 0.56
CA ILE A 161 -0.65 6.27 -0.23
C ILE A 161 -1.60 6.76 -1.32
N PHE A 162 -1.39 6.27 -2.53
CA PHE A 162 -2.24 6.55 -3.68
C PHE A 162 -2.80 5.26 -4.27
N ALA A 163 -3.98 5.35 -4.88
CA ALA A 163 -4.65 4.22 -5.50
C ALA A 163 -4.85 4.43 -7.01
N PRO A 164 -3.82 4.18 -7.84
CA PRO A 164 -4.00 3.95 -9.27
C PRO A 164 -5.13 2.97 -9.55
N GLU A 165 -6.06 3.38 -10.41
CA GLU A 165 -7.24 2.60 -10.74
C GLU A 165 -7.05 1.75 -12.00
N MET A 166 -7.45 0.48 -11.92
CA MET A 166 -7.67 -0.36 -13.09
C MET A 166 -8.99 0.00 -13.76
N PRO A 167 -9.02 0.30 -15.07
CA PRO A 167 -10.25 0.65 -15.77
C PRO A 167 -11.34 -0.44 -15.64
N LEU A 168 -12.58 -0.03 -15.33
CA LEU A 168 -13.70 -0.96 -15.15
C LEU A 168 -13.91 -1.89 -16.35
N GLU A 169 -13.81 -1.34 -17.56
CA GLU A 169 -14.03 -2.10 -18.80
C GLU A 169 -12.99 -3.21 -18.98
N ASN A 170 -11.74 -2.97 -18.57
CA ASN A 170 -10.71 -4.00 -18.58
C ASN A 170 -11.02 -5.10 -17.57
N VAL A 171 -11.48 -4.72 -16.36
CA VAL A 171 -11.85 -5.66 -15.29
C VAL A 171 -13.04 -6.54 -15.69
N LYS A 172 -14.01 -6.02 -16.45
CA LYS A 172 -15.14 -6.81 -16.95
C LYS A 172 -14.71 -7.94 -17.90
N GLY A 173 -13.62 -7.75 -18.63
CA GLY A 173 -13.06 -8.74 -19.56
C GLY A 173 -12.30 -9.91 -18.92
N ILE A 174 -11.93 -9.80 -17.64
CA ILE A 174 -11.11 -10.78 -16.91
C ILE A 174 -11.83 -12.13 -16.74
N PRO A 175 -11.15 -13.29 -16.80
CA PRO A 175 -9.71 -13.47 -17.07
C PRO A 175 -9.37 -13.49 -18.57
N ASN A 176 -10.37 -13.41 -19.45
CA ASN A 176 -10.19 -13.58 -20.89
C ASN A 176 -9.93 -12.23 -21.60
N ASN A 177 -9.23 -11.30 -20.94
CA ASN A 177 -8.89 -10.03 -21.58
C ASN A 177 -7.65 -10.21 -22.46
N ILE A 178 -7.89 -10.44 -23.75
CA ILE A 178 -6.82 -10.80 -24.71
C ILE A 178 -5.98 -9.56 -25.11
N LYS A 179 -6.47 -8.33 -24.86
CA LYS A 179 -5.82 -7.10 -25.35
C LYS A 179 -4.89 -6.45 -24.34
N THR A 180 -5.10 -6.70 -23.04
CA THR A 180 -4.34 -6.00 -22.01
C THR A 180 -4.29 -6.74 -20.68
N LEU A 181 -3.22 -6.48 -19.93
CA LEU A 181 -3.05 -6.95 -18.56
C LEU A 181 -3.30 -5.76 -17.62
N SER A 182 -4.55 -5.65 -17.16
CA SER A 182 -5.06 -4.46 -16.48
C SER A 182 -4.30 -4.15 -15.19
N ALA A 183 -3.86 -5.16 -14.44
CA ALA A 183 -3.05 -4.94 -13.25
C ALA A 183 -1.68 -4.40 -13.62
N PHE A 184 -1.05 -4.97 -14.65
CA PHE A 184 0.28 -4.56 -15.09
C PHE A 184 0.30 -3.18 -15.75
N ASP A 185 -0.74 -2.81 -16.48
CA ASP A 185 -0.92 -1.44 -16.97
C ASP A 185 -0.98 -0.45 -15.80
N SER A 186 -1.82 -0.71 -14.78
CA SER A 186 -1.92 0.18 -13.61
C SER A 186 -0.64 0.19 -12.76
N TYR A 187 0.12 -0.91 -12.70
CA TYR A 187 1.43 -0.91 -12.05
C TYR A 187 2.44 -0.01 -12.78
N ARG A 188 2.48 -0.08 -14.12
CA ARG A 188 3.33 0.78 -14.93
C ARG A 188 2.94 2.25 -14.78
N GLU A 189 1.68 2.57 -15.03
CA GLU A 189 1.15 3.93 -14.98
C GLU A 189 1.29 4.52 -13.57
N GLY A 190 0.98 3.75 -12.53
CA GLY A 190 1.16 4.16 -11.14
C GLY A 190 2.62 4.47 -10.80
N GLY A 191 3.57 3.64 -11.28
CA GLY A 191 5.00 3.86 -11.12
C GLY A 191 5.52 5.10 -11.86
N GLU A 192 4.96 5.42 -13.02
CA GLU A 192 5.31 6.64 -13.77
C GLU A 192 4.71 7.90 -13.13
N ASN A 193 3.46 7.83 -12.70
CA ASN A 193 2.75 8.96 -12.11
C ASN A 193 3.26 9.30 -10.70
N ILE A 194 3.71 8.32 -9.91
CA ILE A 194 4.30 8.62 -8.58
C ILE A 194 5.59 9.43 -8.69
N LEU A 195 6.36 9.27 -9.77
CA LEU A 195 7.56 10.08 -10.03
C LEU A 195 7.17 11.53 -10.33
N LYS A 196 6.11 11.76 -11.11
CA LYS A 196 5.58 13.12 -11.37
C LYS A 196 5.13 13.79 -10.08
N ILE A 197 4.41 13.06 -9.21
CA ILE A 197 4.00 13.58 -7.90
C ILE A 197 5.22 13.87 -7.03
N ALA A 198 6.26 13.03 -7.07
CA ALA A 198 7.50 13.28 -6.35
C ALA A 198 8.18 14.59 -6.80
N ASP A 199 8.22 14.83 -8.11
CA ASP A 199 8.76 16.08 -8.67
C ASP A 199 7.91 17.29 -8.28
N PHE A 200 6.58 17.15 -8.24
CA PHE A 200 5.68 18.18 -7.73
C PHE A 200 5.98 18.50 -6.26
N ILE A 201 6.12 17.50 -5.38
CA ILE A 201 6.47 17.70 -3.97
C ILE A 201 7.84 18.40 -3.81
N ARG A 202 8.82 18.02 -4.63
CA ARG A 202 10.15 18.67 -4.64
C ARG A 202 10.08 20.12 -5.10
N SER A 203 9.18 20.44 -6.03
CA SER A 203 8.91 21.82 -6.45
C SER A 203 8.31 22.68 -5.33
N LYS A 204 7.66 22.04 -4.34
CA LYS A 204 7.11 22.66 -3.13
C LYS A 204 8.09 22.72 -1.96
N GLY A 205 9.35 22.33 -2.17
CA GLY A 205 10.43 22.47 -1.19
C GLY A 205 10.65 21.28 -0.25
N TYR A 206 9.99 20.14 -0.52
CA TYR A 206 10.07 18.94 0.30
C TYR A 206 10.81 17.79 -0.39
N ARG A 207 11.58 17.03 0.37
CA ARG A 207 12.17 15.77 -0.09
C ARG A 207 11.15 14.66 0.04
N CYS A 208 11.18 13.76 -0.93
CA CYS A 208 10.35 12.57 -0.90
C CYS A 208 11.01 11.40 -1.62
N LEU A 209 10.67 10.20 -1.16
CA LEU A 209 11.09 8.93 -1.72
C LEU A 209 9.87 8.18 -2.28
N PRO A 210 9.73 8.07 -3.61
CA PRO A 210 8.66 7.29 -4.23
C PRO A 210 8.85 5.79 -3.98
N ARG A 211 7.74 5.10 -3.73
CA ARG A 211 7.65 3.67 -3.46
C ARG A 211 6.66 3.07 -4.47
N MET A 212 7.20 2.28 -5.39
CA MET A 212 6.40 1.74 -6.49
C MET A 212 5.66 0.45 -6.10
N SER A 213 4.71 0.05 -6.93
CA SER A 213 4.17 -1.30 -6.83
C SER A 213 5.28 -2.33 -7.08
N PHE A 214 5.20 -3.48 -6.41
CA PHE A 214 6.25 -4.51 -6.41
C PHE A 214 7.62 -4.08 -5.86
N ASP A 215 7.74 -2.99 -5.10
CA ASP A 215 8.97 -2.77 -4.34
C ASP A 215 9.12 -3.82 -3.23
N GLY A 216 8.00 -4.26 -2.64
CA GLY A 216 7.96 -5.40 -1.72
C GLY A 216 8.50 -5.11 -0.32
N GLU A 217 9.25 -4.03 -0.10
CA GLU A 217 9.82 -3.68 1.19
C GLU A 217 8.76 -3.08 2.12
N ILE A 218 7.82 -2.26 1.62
CA ILE A 218 6.68 -1.74 2.40
C ILE A 218 5.37 -2.39 1.91
N LYS A 219 4.56 -2.92 2.83
CA LYS A 219 3.22 -3.42 2.50
C LYS A 219 2.21 -2.29 2.60
N LEU A 220 1.74 -1.83 1.44
CA LEU A 220 0.85 -0.67 1.33
C LEU A 220 -0.60 -0.89 1.81
N PRO A 221 -1.24 -2.08 1.67
CA PRO A 221 -2.65 -2.23 2.07
C PRO A 221 -2.94 -1.92 3.55
N PRO A 222 -2.12 -2.34 4.53
CA PRO A 222 -2.27 -1.91 5.92
C PRO A 222 -2.20 -0.39 6.11
N HIS A 223 -1.25 0.26 5.44
CA HIS A 223 -1.12 1.72 5.49
C HIS A 223 -2.32 2.44 4.87
N ALA A 224 -2.91 1.90 3.80
CA ALA A 224 -4.16 2.42 3.24
C ALA A 224 -5.34 2.32 4.22
N VAL A 225 -5.41 1.23 5.00
CA VAL A 225 -6.42 1.07 6.06
C VAL A 225 -6.16 2.06 7.21
N ASN A 226 -4.91 2.23 7.63
CA ASN A 226 -4.52 3.19 8.67
C ASN A 226 -4.78 4.64 8.24
N ALA A 227 -4.60 4.97 6.97
CA ALA A 227 -4.95 6.27 6.41
C ALA A 227 -6.46 6.44 6.14
N GLY A 228 -7.30 5.51 6.59
CA GLY A 228 -8.75 5.59 6.43
C GLY A 228 -9.26 5.47 4.99
N MET A 229 -8.43 5.04 4.03
CA MET A 229 -8.84 4.92 2.62
C MET A 229 -9.82 3.77 2.39
N GLY A 230 -9.92 2.81 3.31
CA GLY A 230 -10.73 1.62 3.12
C GLY A 230 -10.58 0.61 4.25
N ASN A 231 -11.20 -0.56 4.12
CA ASN A 231 -11.05 -1.67 5.07
C ASN A 231 -10.65 -2.98 4.38
N TYR A 232 -10.15 -3.92 5.17
CA TYR A 232 -9.92 -5.28 4.70
C TYR A 232 -11.22 -5.94 4.23
N SER A 233 -11.08 -6.74 3.18
CA SER A 233 -12.19 -7.47 2.56
C SER A 233 -12.06 -8.98 2.75
N THR A 234 -13.06 -9.74 2.25
CA THR A 234 -13.03 -11.21 2.27
C THR A 234 -11.75 -11.81 1.68
N TYR A 235 -11.13 -11.20 0.67
CA TYR A 235 -9.90 -11.75 0.07
C TYR A 235 -8.61 -11.14 0.64
N GLY A 236 -8.70 -10.40 1.76
CA GLY A 236 -7.54 -10.01 2.57
C GLY A 236 -6.82 -8.74 2.14
N ILE A 237 -7.33 -8.04 1.14
CA ILE A 237 -6.80 -6.78 0.60
C ILE A 237 -7.80 -5.66 0.89
N CYS A 238 -7.29 -4.44 1.03
CA CYS A 238 -8.08 -3.24 1.25
C CYS A 238 -9.01 -2.95 0.06
N ILE A 239 -10.30 -2.74 0.34
CA ILE A 239 -11.26 -2.17 -0.61
C ILE A 239 -11.35 -0.68 -0.32
N ILE A 240 -11.15 0.12 -1.36
CA ILE A 240 -11.21 1.59 -1.29
C ILE A 240 -12.53 2.03 -1.92
N PRO A 241 -13.40 2.78 -1.22
CA PRO A 241 -14.74 3.14 -1.71
C PRO A 241 -14.77 3.72 -3.13
N GLU A 242 -13.81 4.57 -3.47
CA GLU A 242 -13.72 5.25 -4.77
C GLU A 242 -13.48 4.29 -5.94
N VAL A 243 -12.75 3.19 -5.72
CA VAL A 243 -12.26 2.29 -6.78
C VAL A 243 -12.58 0.82 -6.54
N GLY A 244 -13.27 0.49 -5.46
CA GLY A 244 -13.52 -0.87 -5.01
C GLY A 244 -12.24 -1.67 -4.79
N THR A 245 -12.14 -2.81 -5.48
CA THR A 245 -10.96 -3.68 -5.50
C THR A 245 -10.01 -3.37 -6.66
N ARG A 246 -10.27 -2.29 -7.42
CA ARG A 246 -9.54 -1.96 -8.66
C ARG A 246 -8.26 -1.16 -8.42
N SER A 247 -7.81 -1.03 -7.18
CA SER A 247 -6.62 -0.25 -6.82
C SER A 247 -5.31 -1.03 -6.96
N LYS A 248 -4.26 -0.39 -7.51
CA LYS A 248 -2.86 -0.82 -7.42
C LYS A 248 -2.04 0.20 -6.65
N LEU A 249 -1.89 -0.02 -5.35
CA LEU A 249 -1.29 0.97 -4.45
C LEU A 249 0.16 1.30 -4.83
N VAL A 250 0.48 2.59 -4.72
CA VAL A 250 1.83 3.17 -4.71
C VAL A 250 1.91 4.14 -3.55
N ALA A 251 3.12 4.55 -3.16
CA ALA A 251 3.28 5.48 -2.04
C ALA A 251 4.46 6.44 -2.21
N LEU A 252 4.47 7.47 -1.38
CA LEU A 252 5.58 8.40 -1.20
C LEU A 252 5.88 8.53 0.29
N LEU A 253 7.15 8.42 0.65
CA LEU A 253 7.63 8.85 1.96
C LEU A 253 8.07 10.30 1.83
N ILE A 254 7.66 11.19 2.74
CA ILE A 254 7.90 12.63 2.64
C ILE A 254 8.57 13.17 3.91
N ASP A 255 9.49 14.13 3.78
CA ASP A 255 10.14 14.81 4.89
C ASP A 255 9.30 15.96 5.48
N ALA A 256 7.98 15.83 5.41
CA ALA A 256 6.99 16.77 5.92
C ALA A 256 6.06 16.08 6.91
N GLU A 257 5.67 16.81 7.96
CA GLU A 257 4.67 16.41 8.95
C GLU A 257 3.25 16.77 8.45
N LEU A 258 2.84 16.19 7.31
CA LEU A 258 1.51 16.45 6.74
C LEU A 258 0.41 16.06 7.73
N PRO A 259 -0.74 16.78 7.75
CA PRO A 259 -1.90 16.38 8.52
C PRO A 259 -2.31 14.94 8.19
N LEU A 260 -2.35 14.08 9.21
CA LEU A 260 -2.67 12.66 9.04
C LEU A 260 -4.17 12.47 8.77
N ASP A 261 -4.50 11.41 8.04
CA ASP A 261 -5.86 10.90 7.94
C ASP A 261 -6.09 9.84 9.00
N ASP A 262 -7.31 9.78 9.52
CA ASP A 262 -7.70 8.83 10.55
C ASP A 262 -8.22 7.52 9.95
N PRO A 263 -7.90 6.37 10.57
CA PRO A 263 -8.57 5.11 10.29
C PRO A 263 -10.09 5.26 10.39
N ARG A 264 -10.78 4.81 9.35
CA ARG A 264 -12.23 4.89 9.21
C ARG A 264 -12.82 3.52 8.94
N ASP A 265 -13.93 3.23 9.60
CA ASP A 265 -14.76 2.09 9.24
C ASP A 265 -15.77 2.46 8.14
N TRP A 266 -15.66 1.78 7.01
CA TRP A 266 -16.50 1.94 5.83
C TRP A 266 -17.60 0.89 5.75
N ASN A 267 -17.78 0.08 6.79
CA ASN A 267 -18.74 -1.01 6.86
C ASN A 267 -18.57 -2.10 5.77
N ILE A 268 -17.37 -2.15 5.17
CA ILE A 268 -17.04 -3.08 4.09
C ILE A 268 -17.02 -4.52 4.59
N GLU A 269 -16.55 -4.73 5.82
CA GLU A 269 -16.50 -6.06 6.44
C GLU A 269 -17.89 -6.68 6.58
N GLU A 270 -18.87 -5.86 7.00
CA GLU A 270 -20.27 -6.29 7.20
C GLU A 270 -20.93 -6.69 5.88
N PHE A 271 -20.63 -5.97 4.80
CA PHE A 271 -21.03 -6.39 3.46
C PHE A 271 -20.30 -7.67 3.01
N CYS A 272 -18.98 -7.71 3.21
CA CYS A 272 -18.12 -8.81 2.81
C CYS A 272 -18.50 -10.14 3.47
N SER A 273 -18.93 -10.10 4.74
CA SER A 273 -19.31 -11.27 5.53
C SER A 273 -20.47 -12.04 4.88
N ARG A 274 -21.39 -11.34 4.22
CA ARG A 274 -22.57 -11.88 3.51
C ARG A 274 -22.29 -12.21 2.05
N CYS A 275 -21.58 -11.33 1.34
CA CYS A 275 -21.39 -11.44 -0.10
C CYS A 275 -20.60 -12.71 -0.49
N ARG A 276 -19.36 -12.82 0.03
CA ARG A 276 -18.42 -13.95 -0.23
C ARG A 276 -18.22 -14.35 -1.69
N MET A 277 -18.61 -13.52 -2.68
CA MET A 277 -18.52 -13.87 -4.10
C MET A 277 -17.09 -14.14 -4.54
N CYS A 278 -16.14 -13.30 -4.12
CA CYS A 278 -14.72 -13.49 -4.46
C CYS A 278 -14.17 -14.83 -3.96
N GLN A 279 -14.60 -15.30 -2.78
CA GLN A 279 -14.22 -16.60 -2.23
C GLN A 279 -14.85 -17.74 -3.03
N LYS A 280 -16.15 -17.65 -3.35
CA LYS A 280 -16.88 -18.67 -4.12
C LYS A 280 -16.38 -18.79 -5.57
N SER A 281 -15.92 -17.70 -6.16
CA SER A 281 -15.45 -17.65 -7.54
C SER A 281 -13.93 -17.87 -7.72
N CYS A 282 -13.19 -18.09 -6.62
CA CYS A 282 -11.74 -18.26 -6.68
C CYS A 282 -11.38 -19.64 -7.24
N PRO A 283 -10.77 -19.75 -8.45
CA PRO A 283 -10.50 -21.04 -9.08
C PRO A 283 -9.42 -21.82 -8.33
N GLY A 284 -8.48 -21.14 -7.68
CA GLY A 284 -7.42 -21.77 -6.88
C GLY A 284 -7.83 -22.07 -5.44
N GLY A 285 -9.07 -21.76 -5.02
CA GLY A 285 -9.48 -21.90 -3.63
C GLY A 285 -8.56 -21.19 -2.65
N SER A 286 -7.97 -20.06 -3.06
CA SER A 286 -6.89 -19.38 -2.33
C SER A 286 -7.39 -18.58 -1.14
N ILE A 287 -8.67 -18.22 -1.09
CA ILE A 287 -9.24 -17.35 -0.05
C ILE A 287 -9.80 -18.22 1.09
N PRO A 288 -9.19 -18.22 2.29
CA PRO A 288 -9.62 -19.08 3.39
C PRO A 288 -10.98 -18.64 3.96
N LYS A 289 -11.72 -19.58 4.55
CA LYS A 289 -13.00 -19.30 5.23
C LYS A 289 -12.78 -18.42 6.47
N GLU A 290 -11.82 -18.81 7.29
CA GLU A 290 -11.52 -18.16 8.55
C GLU A 290 -10.55 -16.99 8.38
N GLU A 291 -10.77 -15.97 9.20
CA GLU A 291 -9.76 -14.93 9.43
C GLU A 291 -8.69 -15.45 10.37
N LYS A 292 -7.52 -14.84 10.29
CA LYS A 292 -6.47 -15.02 11.27
C LYS A 292 -5.83 -13.69 11.58
N ARG A 293 -5.34 -13.56 12.81
CA ARG A 293 -4.50 -12.44 13.18
C ARG A 293 -3.16 -12.57 12.46
N PHE A 294 -2.77 -11.50 11.79
CA PHE A 294 -1.50 -11.40 11.09
C PHE A 294 -0.92 -10.02 11.35
N ARG A 295 0.13 -9.95 12.17
CA ARG A 295 0.84 -8.73 12.55
C ARG A 295 -0.11 -7.60 13.01
N GLY A 296 -1.04 -7.97 13.89
CA GLY A 296 -2.05 -7.06 14.46
C GLY A 296 -3.35 -6.95 13.68
N ALA A 297 -3.36 -7.24 12.38
CA ALA A 297 -4.58 -7.21 11.59
C ALA A 297 -5.35 -8.55 11.65
N LEU A 298 -6.64 -8.49 11.96
CA LEU A 298 -7.55 -9.61 11.72
C LEU A 298 -7.94 -9.61 10.23
N LYS A 299 -7.48 -10.61 9.48
CA LYS A 299 -7.76 -10.71 8.04
C LYS A 299 -7.70 -12.13 7.53
N ARG A 300 -8.32 -12.36 6.37
CA ARG A 300 -8.07 -13.57 5.57
C ARG A 300 -6.74 -13.41 4.85
N GLN A 301 -5.80 -14.33 5.05
CA GLN A 301 -4.57 -14.36 4.27
C GLN A 301 -4.75 -15.36 3.13
N ALA A 302 -4.88 -14.85 1.91
CA ALA A 302 -4.97 -15.72 0.75
C ALA A 302 -3.69 -16.56 0.60
N ASP A 303 -3.85 -17.82 0.19
CA ASP A 303 -2.74 -18.68 -0.22
C ASP A 303 -2.15 -18.13 -1.53
N TYR A 304 -1.00 -17.49 -1.41
CA TYR A 304 -0.35 -16.82 -2.53
C TYR A 304 0.16 -17.81 -3.58
N HIS A 305 0.50 -19.05 -3.20
CA HIS A 305 0.97 -20.06 -4.16
C HIS A 305 -0.16 -20.45 -5.10
N ARG A 306 -1.32 -20.82 -4.52
CA ARG A 306 -2.52 -21.15 -5.30
C ARG A 306 -2.99 -19.95 -6.12
N CYS A 307 -2.91 -18.74 -5.56
CA CYS A 307 -3.30 -17.54 -6.29
C CYS A 307 -2.36 -17.26 -7.47
N LEU A 308 -1.04 -17.38 -7.27
CA LEU A 308 -0.03 -17.11 -8.28
C LEU A 308 -0.12 -18.10 -9.44
N GLU A 309 -0.34 -19.39 -9.15
CA GLU A 309 -0.59 -20.41 -10.18
C GLU A 309 -1.77 -20.01 -11.09
N GLN A 310 -2.85 -19.51 -10.51
CA GLN A 310 -3.99 -19.04 -11.31
C GLN A 310 -3.67 -17.76 -12.08
N MET A 311 -2.90 -16.84 -11.50
CA MET A 311 -2.45 -15.62 -12.17
C MET A 311 -1.63 -15.92 -13.43
N THR A 312 -0.82 -16.98 -13.42
CA THR A 312 -0.02 -17.38 -14.59
C THR A 312 -0.84 -18.21 -15.58
N THR A 313 -1.60 -19.20 -15.10
CA THR A 313 -2.35 -20.13 -15.98
C THR A 313 -3.53 -19.45 -16.68
N SER A 314 -4.25 -18.58 -15.95
CA SER A 314 -5.39 -17.83 -16.51
C SER A 314 -5.01 -16.47 -17.08
N LYS A 315 -3.70 -16.15 -17.18
CA LYS A 315 -3.18 -14.88 -17.71
C LYS A 315 -3.85 -13.66 -17.07
N GLU A 316 -3.43 -13.36 -15.84
CA GLU A 316 -4.04 -12.33 -14.99
C GLU A 316 -5.45 -12.72 -14.49
N CYS A 317 -5.52 -13.81 -13.71
CA CYS A 317 -6.78 -14.40 -13.22
C CYS A 317 -7.79 -13.40 -12.68
N MET A 318 -7.44 -12.64 -11.63
CA MET A 318 -8.21 -11.50 -11.09
C MET A 318 -9.74 -11.67 -10.94
N ARG A 319 -10.26 -12.89 -10.91
CA ARG A 319 -11.71 -13.17 -10.83
C ARG A 319 -12.32 -12.56 -9.58
N CYS A 320 -11.58 -12.56 -8.47
CA CYS A 320 -11.99 -11.91 -7.22
C CYS A 320 -12.27 -10.41 -7.39
N VAL A 321 -11.52 -9.72 -8.26
CA VAL A 321 -11.71 -8.29 -8.57
C VAL A 321 -12.96 -8.12 -9.44
N ARG A 322 -13.09 -8.94 -10.50
CA ARG A 322 -14.23 -8.88 -11.43
C ARG A 322 -15.57 -9.15 -10.75
N VAL A 323 -15.64 -10.12 -9.84
CA VAL A 323 -16.91 -10.49 -9.19
C VAL A 323 -17.25 -9.61 -7.99
N CYS A 324 -16.36 -8.70 -7.57
CA CYS A 324 -16.59 -7.89 -6.39
C CYS A 324 -17.64 -6.81 -6.66
N PRO A 325 -18.77 -6.74 -5.91
CA PRO A 325 -19.77 -5.71 -6.10
C PRO A 325 -19.23 -4.29 -5.96
N PHE A 326 -18.32 -4.05 -5.00
CA PHE A 326 -17.66 -2.74 -4.85
C PHE A 326 -16.97 -2.26 -6.12
N SER A 327 -16.46 -3.18 -6.92
CA SER A 327 -15.80 -2.87 -8.20
C SER A 327 -16.76 -2.78 -9.37
N ILE A 328 -17.96 -3.35 -9.29
CA ILE A 328 -18.89 -3.38 -10.44
C ILE A 328 -19.98 -2.32 -10.31
N ILE A 329 -20.55 -2.18 -9.12
CA ILE A 329 -21.68 -1.28 -8.86
C ILE A 329 -21.31 -0.08 -7.97
N GLY A 330 -20.13 -0.08 -7.37
CA GLY A 330 -19.63 1.00 -6.51
C GLY A 330 -20.06 0.88 -5.04
N TYR A 331 -19.39 1.65 -4.18
CA TYR A 331 -19.56 1.59 -2.73
C TYR A 331 -20.99 1.89 -2.26
N GLU A 332 -21.57 3.02 -2.69
CA GLU A 332 -22.90 3.46 -2.24
C GLU A 332 -23.97 2.38 -2.49
N LYS A 333 -24.00 1.81 -3.70
CA LYS A 333 -24.96 0.74 -4.03
C LYS A 333 -24.75 -0.53 -3.20
N CYS A 334 -23.51 -0.83 -2.81
CA CYS A 334 -23.25 -1.96 -1.91
C CYS A 334 -23.80 -1.67 -0.51
N MET A 335 -23.58 -0.46 0.02
CA MET A 335 -24.12 -0.05 1.31
C MET A 335 -25.66 -0.01 1.31
N ASP A 336 -26.27 0.49 0.23
CA ASP A 336 -27.73 0.53 0.07
C ASP A 336 -28.36 -0.87 -0.02
N SER A 337 -27.62 -1.87 -0.50
CA SER A 337 -28.12 -3.23 -0.53
C SER A 337 -28.16 -3.91 0.85
N LEU A 338 -27.49 -3.33 1.86
CA LEU A 338 -27.56 -3.85 3.23
C LEU A 338 -28.93 -3.53 3.84
N PRO A 339 -29.54 -4.49 4.56
CA PRO A 339 -30.71 -4.19 5.38
C PRO A 339 -30.40 -3.05 6.36
N HIS A 340 -31.36 -2.15 6.59
CA HIS A 340 -31.18 -0.92 7.38
C HIS A 340 -30.44 -1.15 8.71
N TYR A 341 -30.78 -2.23 9.42
CA TYR A 341 -30.16 -2.59 10.69
C TYR A 341 -28.63 -2.81 10.60
N TYR A 342 -28.13 -3.29 9.46
CA TYR A 342 -26.70 -3.55 9.23
C TYR A 342 -25.95 -2.39 8.59
N ARG A 343 -26.64 -1.29 8.27
CA ARG A 343 -25.99 -0.07 7.77
C ARG A 343 -25.31 0.71 8.89
N TYR A 344 -25.75 0.50 10.14
CA TYR A 344 -25.24 1.18 11.32
C TYR A 344 -24.53 0.18 12.23
N ASN A 345 -23.40 0.59 12.80
CA ASN A 345 -22.69 -0.21 13.80
C ASN A 345 -22.51 0.64 15.06
N LEU A 346 -23.32 0.32 16.06
CA LEU A 346 -23.42 1.09 17.31
C LEU A 346 -22.12 1.07 18.12
N GLU A 347 -21.31 0.01 18.04
CA GLU A 347 -19.99 -0.02 18.70
C GLU A 347 -19.00 0.92 18.00
N ARG A 348 -19.08 1.00 16.68
CA ARG A 348 -18.26 1.93 15.87
C ARG A 348 -18.66 3.38 16.07
N ASP A 349 -19.96 3.66 16.17
CA ASP A 349 -20.46 5.02 16.47
C ASP A 349 -19.95 5.51 17.82
N LYS A 350 -19.82 4.61 18.81
CA LYS A 350 -19.19 4.93 20.11
C LYS A 350 -17.71 5.26 19.95
N ILE A 351 -16.93 4.48 19.19
CA ILE A 351 -15.51 4.75 18.93
C ILE A 351 -15.33 6.12 18.24
N ASN A 352 -16.13 6.39 17.20
CA ASN A 352 -16.10 7.66 16.47
C ASN A 352 -16.46 8.84 17.37
N LYS A 353 -17.48 8.69 18.24
CA LYS A 353 -17.87 9.72 19.22
C LYS A 353 -16.77 9.97 20.26
N LEU A 354 -16.11 8.92 20.75
CA LEU A 354 -14.97 9.03 21.67
C LEU A 354 -13.77 9.74 21.04
N LYS A 355 -13.47 9.46 19.76
CA LYS A 355 -12.44 10.19 19.01
C LYS A 355 -12.76 11.69 18.90
N LEU A 356 -13.98 12.02 18.49
CA LEU A 356 -14.43 13.42 18.38
C LEU A 356 -14.34 14.17 19.72
N LEU A 357 -14.62 13.50 20.84
CA LEU A 357 -14.48 14.10 22.17
C LEU A 357 -13.00 14.36 22.53
N LYS A 358 -12.11 13.40 22.29
CA LYS A 358 -10.66 13.58 22.52
C LYS A 358 -10.06 14.70 21.68
N MET A 359 -10.51 14.87 20.43
CA MET A 359 -10.04 15.96 19.58
C MET A 359 -10.43 17.34 20.14
N LYS A 360 -11.62 17.47 20.72
CA LYS A 360 -12.11 18.71 21.35
C LYS A 360 -11.45 19.03 22.69
N GLU A 361 -10.86 18.04 23.36
CA GLU A 361 -10.11 18.23 24.61
C GLU A 361 -8.65 18.65 24.37
N CYS A 362 -8.15 18.51 23.14
CA CYS A 362 -6.80 18.90 22.71
C CYS A 362 -6.74 20.24 21.96
N GLU A 363 -7.90 20.85 21.67
CA GLU A 363 -8.05 22.25 21.20
C GLU A 363 -8.26 23.18 22.40
#